data_AF-A0A420Z8N4-F1
#
_entry.id   AF-A0A420Z8N4-F1
#
_cell.length_a   1.000
_cell.length_b   1.000
_cell.length_c   1.000
_cell.angle_alpha   90.00
_cell.angle_beta   90.00
_cell.angle_gamma   90.00
#
_symmetry.space_group_name_H-M   'P 1'
#
loop_
_entity.id
_entity.type
_entity.pdbx_description
1 polymer ?
#
loop_
_entity_poly.entity_id
_entity_poly.type
_entity_poly.pdbx_seq_one_letter_code
_entity_poly.pdbx_strand_id
1 'polypeptide(L)'
;ILMYAICFKEKKMDEILVNTSSVAKFCGCSVRTIRRAIEKNEMPQPFQTGDGKRPNKTWLKKDLEFFRDTIIKRKKHTPKKYL
;
A
#
# COMPACT_ATOMS: atom_id res chain seq x y z
N ILE A 1 -34.68 4.34 8.55
CA ILE A 1 -33.96 4.33 7.26
C ILE A 1 -32.48 4.54 7.56
N LEU A 2 -31.68 3.48 7.55
CA LEU A 2 -30.20 3.58 7.58
C LEU A 2 -29.66 2.38 6.80
N MET A 3 -29.90 2.41 5.48
CA MET A 3 -29.21 1.57 4.51
C MET A 3 -28.18 2.43 3.79
N TYR A 4 -26.90 2.19 4.09
CA TYR A 4 -25.78 2.45 3.21
C TYR A 4 -24.89 1.21 3.34
N ALA A 5 -24.93 0.24 2.42
CA ALA A 5 -24.26 0.27 1.12
C ALA A 5 -22.79 0.73 1.30
N ILE A 6 -21.76 -0.06 1.00
CA ILE A 6 -21.51 -0.71 -0.29
C ILE A 6 -20.63 -1.94 -0.04
N CYS A 7 -21.10 -3.10 -0.50
CA CYS A 7 -20.31 -4.29 -0.77
C CYS A 7 -19.38 -3.97 -1.94
N PHE A 8 -18.14 -3.56 -1.68
CA PHE A 8 -17.18 -3.22 -2.73
C PHE A 8 -16.40 -4.48 -3.12
N LYS A 9 -17.09 -5.33 -3.87
CA LYS A 9 -16.53 -6.50 -4.53
C LYS A 9 -15.96 -6.04 -5.87
N GLU A 10 -14.80 -5.39 -5.84
CA GLU A 10 -14.12 -4.96 -7.08
C GLU A 10 -13.23 -6.06 -7.65
N LYS A 11 -13.47 -6.30 -8.94
CA LYS A 11 -12.69 -7.03 -9.95
C LYS A 11 -11.25 -7.33 -9.55
N LYS A 12 -10.89 -8.62 -9.60
CA LYS A 12 -9.52 -9.10 -9.76
C LYS A 12 -8.98 -8.66 -11.14
N MET A 13 -8.54 -7.42 -11.24
CA MET A 13 -7.48 -7.08 -12.18
C MET A 13 -6.17 -7.15 -11.39
N ASP A 14 -5.18 -7.85 -11.96
CA ASP A 14 -3.79 -7.80 -11.54
C ASP A 14 -3.24 -6.39 -11.78
N GLU A 15 -3.73 -5.43 -10.97
CA GLU A 15 -3.36 -4.03 -11.09
C GLU A 15 -1.93 -3.87 -10.60
N ILE A 16 -1.07 -3.50 -11.54
CA ILE A 16 0.32 -3.17 -11.27
C ILE A 16 0.37 -1.72 -10.79
N LEU A 17 0.85 -1.50 -9.56
CA LEU A 17 1.06 -0.18 -9.01
C LEU A 17 2.45 0.32 -9.40
N VAL A 18 2.47 1.25 -10.34
CA VAL A 18 3.67 1.98 -10.75
C VAL A 18 3.83 3.17 -9.81
N ASN A 19 4.96 3.24 -9.11
CA ASN A 19 5.40 4.29 -8.18
C ASN A 19 4.96 4.19 -6.71
N THR A 20 5.85 4.65 -5.82
CA THR A 20 5.66 4.69 -4.36
C THR A 20 4.46 5.54 -3.92
N SER A 21 4.08 6.55 -4.70
CA SER A 21 2.93 7.42 -4.37
C SER A 21 1.60 6.68 -4.56
N SER A 22 1.49 5.89 -5.62
CA SER A 22 0.31 5.04 -5.90
C SER A 22 0.18 3.97 -4.83
N VAL A 23 1.29 3.34 -4.46
CA VAL A 23 1.37 2.37 -3.35
C VAL A 23 0.95 3.00 -2.02
N ALA A 24 1.43 4.20 -1.70
CA ALA A 24 1.08 4.89 -0.46
C ALA A 24 -0.42 5.19 -0.36
N LYS A 25 -1.06 5.60 -1.48
CA LYS A 25 -2.51 5.79 -1.56
C LYS A 25 -3.26 4.46 -1.35
N PHE A 26 -2.81 3.39 -2.00
CA PHE A 26 -3.41 2.06 -1.84
C PHE A 26 -3.33 1.55 -0.40
N CYS A 27 -2.16 1.66 0.23
CA CYS A 27 -1.95 1.24 1.62
C CYS A 27 -2.56 2.22 2.65
N GLY A 28 -3.05 3.38 2.24
CA GLY A 28 -3.60 4.40 3.14
C GLY A 28 -2.57 4.97 4.13
N CYS A 29 -1.32 5.12 3.69
CA CYS A 29 -0.20 5.58 4.51
C CYS A 29 0.64 6.66 3.80
N SER A 30 1.64 7.20 4.49
CA SER A 30 2.53 8.21 3.89
C SER A 30 3.58 7.56 2.99
N VAL A 31 4.05 8.28 1.97
CA VAL A 31 5.16 7.83 1.11
C VAL A 31 6.43 7.55 1.93
N ARG A 32 6.65 8.31 3.01
CA ARG A 32 7.77 8.09 3.95
C ARG A 32 7.67 6.74 4.65
N THR A 33 6.45 6.31 5.01
CA THR A 33 6.19 4.98 5.59
C THR A 33 6.56 3.89 4.59
N ILE A 34 6.16 4.03 3.32
CA ILE A 34 6.52 3.07 2.26
C ILE A 34 8.03 2.98 2.08
N ARG A 35 8.74 4.12 1.99
CA ARG A 35 10.21 4.12 1.89
C ARG A 35 10.88 3.40 3.06
N ARG A 36 10.46 3.69 4.29
CA ARG A 36 10.97 3.01 5.49
C ARG A 36 10.66 1.51 5.49
N ALA A 37 9.48 1.11 5.03
CA ALA A 37 9.10 -0.29 4.96
C ALA A 37 9.95 -1.05 3.93
N ILE A 38 10.27 -0.43 2.80
CA ILE A 38 11.20 -0.97 1.81
C ILE A 38 12.62 -1.08 2.40
N GLU A 39 13.11 -0.04 3.08
CA GLU A 39 14.44 -0.04 3.73
C GLU A 39 14.55 -1.10 4.83
N LYS A 40 13.47 -1.36 5.56
CA LYS A 40 13.41 -2.35 6.65
C LYS A 40 13.03 -3.76 6.20
N ASN A 41 12.85 -4.00 4.90
CA ASN A 41 12.33 -5.27 4.37
C ASN A 41 10.99 -5.71 4.99
N GLU A 42 10.17 -4.77 5.46
CA GLU A 42 8.82 -5.05 5.99
C GLU A 42 7.77 -5.19 4.86
N MET A 43 8.14 -4.85 3.63
CA MET A 43 7.29 -4.85 2.44
C MET A 43 8.02 -5.54 1.27
N PRO A 44 7.30 -6.19 0.35
CA PRO A 44 7.89 -6.73 -0.88
C PRO A 44 8.67 -5.67 -1.66
N GLN A 45 9.85 -6.05 -2.13
CA GLN A 45 10.70 -5.17 -2.92
C GLN A 45 10.04 -4.89 -4.28
N PRO A 46 10.16 -3.66 -4.80
CA PRO A 46 9.64 -3.33 -6.13
C PRO A 46 10.39 -4.12 -7.19
N PHE A 47 9.63 -4.55 -8.20
CA PHE A 47 10.20 -4.84 -9.51
C PHE A 47 10.73 -3.55 -10.11
N GLN A 48 11.96 -3.58 -10.61
CA GLN A 48 12.51 -2.49 -11.37
C GLN A 48 12.14 -2.71 -12.83
N THR A 49 11.33 -1.82 -13.38
CA THR A 49 10.88 -1.91 -14.77
C THR A 49 11.39 -0.69 -15.54
N GLY A 50 12.13 -0.93 -16.61
CA GLY A 50 12.68 0.10 -17.49
C GLY A 50 14.20 0.06 -17.60
N ASP A 51 14.69 0.10 -18.83
CA ASP A 51 16.10 0.18 -19.17
C ASP A 51 16.57 1.64 -19.12
N GLY A 52 17.12 2.09 -17.99
CA GLY A 52 17.68 3.43 -17.91
C GLY A 52 18.18 3.88 -16.53
N LYS A 53 18.75 5.10 -16.47
CA LYS A 53 19.30 5.72 -15.24
C LYS A 53 18.29 5.90 -14.09
N ARG A 54 16.99 5.74 -14.35
CA ARG A 54 15.90 5.86 -13.37
C ARG A 54 14.88 4.74 -13.59
N PRO A 55 15.15 3.51 -13.09
CA PRO A 55 14.20 2.42 -13.21
C PRO A 55 12.91 2.76 -12.47
N ASN A 56 11.76 2.50 -13.09
CA ASN A 56 10.49 2.62 -12.41
C ASN A 56 10.36 1.51 -11.39
N LYS A 57 9.82 1.86 -10.22
CA LYS A 57 9.56 0.90 -9.15
C LYS A 57 8.11 0.48 -9.21
N THR A 58 7.90 -0.81 -9.33
CA THR A 58 6.60 -1.39 -9.68
C THR A 58 6.26 -2.51 -8.70
N TRP A 59 5.00 -2.56 -8.28
CA TRP A 59 4.51 -3.56 -7.34
C TRP A 59 3.23 -4.20 -7.83
N LEU A 60 3.05 -5.48 -7.51
CA LEU A 60 1.77 -6.15 -7.67
C LEU A 60 0.88 -5.81 -6.49
N LYS A 61 -0.36 -5.43 -6.77
CA LYS A 61 -1.34 -5.08 -5.72
C LYS A 61 -1.60 -6.25 -4.75
N LYS A 62 -1.61 -7.49 -5.25
CA LYS A 62 -1.74 -8.73 -4.44
C LYS A 62 -0.71 -8.82 -3.33
N ASP A 63 0.56 -8.54 -3.63
CA ASP A 63 1.64 -8.63 -2.64
C ASP A 63 1.54 -7.51 -1.59
N LEU A 64 0.88 -6.40 -1.95
CA LEU A 64 0.67 -5.25 -1.07
C LEU A 64 -0.54 -5.38 -0.16
N GLU A 65 -1.46 -6.31 -0.42
CA GLU A 65 -2.62 -6.54 0.43
C GLU A 65 -2.20 -6.99 1.83
N PHE A 66 -1.27 -7.93 1.93
CA PHE A 66 -0.70 -8.38 3.21
C PHE A 66 -0.07 -7.25 4.02
N PHE A 67 0.66 -6.37 3.32
CA PHE A 67 1.30 -5.22 3.94
C PHE A 67 0.26 -4.17 4.39
N ARG A 68 -0.76 -3.90 3.58
CA ARG A 68 -1.86 -3.00 3.91
C ARG A 68 -2.59 -3.45 5.16
N ASP A 69 -2.92 -4.73 5.27
CA ASP A 69 -3.59 -5.29 6.45
C ASP A 69 -2.74 -5.15 7.71
N THR A 70 -1.42 -5.34 7.58
CA THR A 70 -0.46 -5.15 8.67
C THR A 70 -0.42 -3.68 9.14
N ILE A 71 -0.42 -2.73 8.20
CA ILE A 71 -0.49 -1.29 8.51
C ILE A 71 -1.80 -0.92 9.20
N ILE A 72 -2.93 -1.43 8.69
CA ILE A 72 -4.26 -1.14 9.25
C ILE A 72 -4.34 -1.66 10.69
N LYS A 73 -3.84 -2.87 10.96
CA LYS A 73 -3.76 -3.44 12.32
C LYS A 73 -2.90 -2.58 13.25
N ARG A 74 -1.73 -2.09 12.78
CA ARG A 74 -0.87 -1.17 13.55
C ARG A 74 -1.55 0.17 13.85
N LYS A 75 -2.28 0.76 12.89
CA LYS A 75 -3.07 2.00 13.10
C LYS A 75 -4.15 1.82 14.17
N LYS A 76 -4.81 0.67 14.20
CA LYS A 76 -5.86 0.35 15.20
C LYS A 76 -5.31 0.26 16.62
N HIS A 77 -4.03 -0.06 16.78
CA HIS A 77 -3.34 -0.18 18.06
C HIS A 77 -2.63 1.09 18.52
N THR A 78 -2.70 2.18 17.76
CA THR A 78 -2.15 3.47 18.23
C THR A 78 -3.20 4.12 19.12
N PRO A 79 -3.02 4.21 20.45
CA PRO A 79 -3.97 4.93 21.29
C PRO A 79 -3.99 6.38 20.79
N LYS A 80 -5.19 6.89 20.47
CA LYS A 80 -5.38 8.32 20.28
C LYS A 80 -4.96 8.96 21.61
N LYS A 81 -3.77 9.54 21.67
CA LYS A 81 -3.44 10.47 22.74
C LYS A 81 -4.51 11.55 22.67
N TYR A 82 -5.35 11.60 23.68
CA TYR A 82 -6.25 12.69 23.97
C TYR A 82 -5.41 13.98 23.90
N LEU A 83 -5.71 14.81 22.90
CA LEU A 83 -5.25 16.20 22.85
C LEU A 83 -6.08 17.00 23.85
#